data_AF-M1BQU4-F1
#
_entry.id   AF-M1BQU4-F1
#
_cell.length_a   1.000
_cell.length_b   1.000
_cell.length_c   1.000
_cell.angle_alpha   90.00
_cell.angle_beta   90.00
_cell.angle_gamma   90.00
#
_symmetry.space_group_name_H-M   'P 1'
#
loop_
_entity.id
_entity.type
_entity.pdbx_description
1 polymer ?
#
loop_
_entity_poly.entity_id
_entity_poly.type
_entity_poly.pdbx_seq_one_letter_code
_entity_poly.pdbx_strand_id
1 'polypeptide(L)'
;MEIKDDDSGSSNLFDGILPPRLGRLHSSSPSVIVIGGGISGIAAARFLHNASFKVLLLESRDRLGGRIHTDYSFGCPVDMGASWLHGVCDENPLAPLIRRLGLTLYRTSGDNSVLYDHDLER
;
A
#
# COMPACT_ATOMS: atom_id res chain seq x y z
N MET A 1 41.57 -59.23 34.84
CA MET A 1 41.07 -58.24 33.88
C MET A 1 39.84 -58.88 33.26
N GLU A 2 38.68 -58.78 33.92
CA GLU A 2 37.72 -57.66 33.78
C GLU A 2 37.01 -57.72 32.43
N ILE A 3 35.68 -57.80 32.30
CA ILE A 3 34.54 -57.84 33.23
C ILE A 3 33.46 -58.71 32.57
N LYS A 4 32.77 -59.49 33.40
CA LYS A 4 31.45 -60.04 33.13
C LYS A 4 30.46 -59.05 33.72
N ASP A 5 29.51 -58.55 32.95
CA ASP A 5 28.20 -58.12 33.46
C ASP A 5 27.18 -58.29 32.33
N ASP A 6 26.31 -59.28 32.52
CA ASP A 6 24.99 -59.35 31.93
C ASP A 6 24.16 -58.20 32.50
N ASP A 7 23.39 -57.51 31.66
CA ASP A 7 22.09 -57.02 32.12
C ASP A 7 21.04 -57.13 31.01
N SER A 8 20.16 -58.09 31.21
CA SER A 8 18.93 -58.29 30.46
C SER A 8 17.78 -57.60 31.20
N GLY A 9 17.23 -56.54 30.61
CA GLY A 9 16.01 -55.86 31.07
C GLY A 9 16.05 -54.41 30.59
N SER A 10 15.03 -53.78 30.05
CA SER A 10 13.60 -54.06 30.02
C SER A 10 13.00 -53.16 28.94
N SER A 11 11.95 -53.66 28.30
CA SER A 11 11.01 -52.88 27.50
C SER A 11 10.50 -51.66 28.26
N ASN A 12 10.50 -50.49 27.63
CA ASN A 12 9.43 -49.50 27.81
C ASN A 12 9.25 -48.68 26.53
N LEU A 13 8.14 -48.96 25.85
CA LEU A 13 7.40 -47.98 25.07
C LEU A 13 7.01 -46.78 25.97
N PHE A 14 6.82 -45.62 25.34
CA PHE A 14 6.43 -44.32 25.93
C PHE A 14 7.60 -43.60 26.65
N ASP A 15 8.19 -42.52 26.11
CA ASP A 15 7.54 -41.22 25.90
C ASP A 15 7.90 -40.58 24.56
N GLY A 16 6.89 -40.42 23.71
CA GLY A 16 6.92 -39.72 22.43
C GLY A 16 6.99 -38.20 22.58
N ILE A 17 8.04 -37.67 23.23
CA ILE A 17 8.37 -36.25 23.10
C ILE A 17 9.28 -36.10 21.89
N LEU A 18 8.67 -35.90 20.73
CA LEU A 18 9.38 -35.25 19.63
C LEU A 18 9.92 -33.93 20.21
N PRO A 19 11.23 -33.63 20.11
CA PRO A 19 11.70 -32.29 20.46
C PRO A 19 10.84 -31.30 19.68
N PRO A 20 10.39 -30.19 20.28
CA PRO A 20 9.68 -29.17 19.52
C PRO A 20 10.56 -28.91 18.31
N ARG A 21 10.02 -29.13 17.11
CA ARG A 21 10.62 -28.59 15.92
C ARG A 21 10.63 -27.10 16.19
N LEU A 22 11.75 -26.60 16.68
CA LEU A 22 12.13 -25.20 16.59
C LEU A 22 12.41 -24.99 15.10
N GLY A 23 11.35 -25.15 14.31
CA GLY A 23 11.31 -24.86 12.91
C GLY A 23 11.57 -23.39 12.87
N ARG A 24 12.84 -23.05 12.64
CA ARG A 24 13.34 -21.79 12.12
C ARG A 24 12.22 -20.75 12.12
N LEU A 25 12.11 -19.98 13.22
CA LEU A 25 11.30 -18.76 13.26
C LEU A 25 11.53 -18.09 11.92
N HIS A 26 10.51 -18.09 11.06
CA HIS A 26 10.72 -17.74 9.66
C HIS A 26 11.41 -16.37 9.63
N SER A 27 12.65 -16.35 9.13
CA SER A 27 13.38 -15.12 8.83
C SER A 27 12.79 -14.40 7.61
N SER A 28 11.51 -14.64 7.32
CA SER A 28 10.78 -14.04 6.22
C SER A 28 10.15 -12.76 6.70
N SER A 29 10.35 -11.69 5.95
CA SER A 29 9.64 -10.44 6.10
C SER A 29 8.14 -10.67 6.37
N PRO A 30 7.55 -10.00 7.38
CA PRO A 30 6.11 -10.09 7.65
C PRO A 30 5.31 -9.73 6.39
N SER A 31 4.23 -10.48 6.13
CA SER A 31 3.44 -10.33 4.90
C SER A 31 2.15 -9.54 5.16
N VAL A 32 1.81 -8.61 4.26
CA VAL A 32 0.60 -7.78 4.35
C VAL A 32 -0.11 -7.75 3.00
N ILE A 33 -1.43 -7.87 3.02
CA ILE A 33 -2.28 -7.61 1.86
C ILE A 33 -2.95 -6.26 2.03
N VAL A 34 -2.85 -5.40 1.02
CA VAL A 34 -3.56 -4.11 0.94
C VAL A 34 -4.67 -4.25 -0.09
N ILE A 35 -5.91 -3.95 0.30
CA ILE A 35 -7.08 -4.01 -0.58
C ILE A 35 -7.44 -2.61 -1.05
N GLY A 36 -7.42 -2.40 -2.37
CA GLY A 36 -7.71 -1.16 -3.06
C GLY A 36 -6.44 -0.40 -3.47
N GLY A 37 -6.24 -0.23 -4.78
CA GLY A 37 -5.16 0.53 -5.43
C GLY A 37 -5.44 2.03 -5.57
N GLY A 38 -6.19 2.62 -4.63
CA GLY A 38 -6.35 4.06 -4.51
C GLY A 38 -5.12 4.76 -3.92
N ILE A 39 -5.14 6.10 -3.83
CA ILE A 39 -4.03 6.88 -3.26
C ILE A 39 -3.64 6.42 -1.83
N SER A 40 -4.62 6.07 -1.01
CA SER A 40 -4.40 5.55 0.36
C SER A 40 -3.73 4.17 0.34
N GLY A 41 -4.20 3.26 -0.50
CA GLY A 41 -3.65 1.91 -0.60
C GLY A 41 -2.23 1.90 -1.16
N ILE A 42 -1.96 2.70 -2.20
CA ILE A 42 -0.60 2.87 -2.75
C ILE A 42 0.32 3.49 -1.69
N ALA A 43 -0.14 4.51 -0.96
CA ALA A 43 0.64 5.12 0.12
C ALA A 43 0.96 4.11 1.24
N ALA A 44 -0.04 3.33 1.68
CA ALA A 44 0.14 2.29 2.69
C ALA A 44 1.09 1.18 2.21
N ALA A 45 0.91 0.70 0.97
CA ALA A 45 1.76 -0.32 0.37
C ALA A 45 3.22 0.14 0.28
N ARG A 46 3.45 1.40 -0.14
CA ARG A 46 4.79 1.99 -0.18
C ARG A 46 5.40 2.12 1.22
N PHE A 47 4.62 2.58 2.20
CA PHE A 47 5.08 2.71 3.58
C PHE A 47 5.50 1.36 4.17
N LEU A 48 4.66 0.33 4.02
CA LEU A 48 4.93 -1.03 4.49
C LEU A 48 6.11 -1.67 3.77
N HIS A 49 6.20 -1.49 2.45
CA HIS A 49 7.34 -1.97 1.66
C HIS A 49 8.66 -1.36 2.15
N ASN A 50 8.68 -0.04 2.40
CA ASN A 50 9.86 0.63 2.95
C ASN A 50 10.22 0.17 4.37
N ALA A 51 9.24 -0.37 5.12
CA ALA A 51 9.44 -1.01 6.41
C ALA A 51 9.80 -2.51 6.30
N SER A 52 10.21 -2.98 5.11
CA SER A 52 10.66 -4.35 4.85
C SER A 52 9.58 -5.43 4.98
N PHE A 53 8.30 -5.07 4.82
CA PHE A 53 7.21 -6.04 4.72
C PHE A 53 7.10 -6.60 3.28
N LYS A 54 6.67 -7.85 3.16
CA LYS A 54 6.23 -8.43 1.88
C LYS A 54 4.80 -7.96 1.61
N VAL A 55 4.61 -7.08 0.63
CA VAL A 55 3.30 -6.46 0.37
C VAL A 55 2.67 -7.00 -0.91
N LEU A 56 1.39 -7.37 -0.84
CA LEU A 56 0.53 -7.64 -1.99
C LEU A 56 -0.61 -6.61 -2.05
N LEU A 57 -0.67 -5.82 -3.12
CA LEU A 57 -1.75 -4.86 -3.36
C LEU A 57 -2.76 -5.47 -4.33
N LEU A 58 -4.04 -5.50 -3.96
CA LEU A 58 -5.13 -5.99 -4.81
C LEU A 58 -6.05 -4.83 -5.19
N GLU A 59 -6.27 -4.60 -6.48
CA GLU A 59 -7.24 -3.62 -7.00
C GLU A 59 -8.27 -4.35 -7.86
N SER A 60 -9.53 -3.96 -7.74
CA SER A 60 -10.62 -4.60 -8.48
C SER A 60 -10.76 -4.09 -9.92
N ARG A 61 -10.30 -2.87 -10.19
CA ARG A 61 -10.27 -2.28 -11.53
C ARG A 61 -9.02 -2.69 -12.30
N ASP A 62 -9.08 -2.46 -13.59
CA ASP A 62 -7.95 -2.55 -14.53
C ASP A 62 -6.96 -1.38 -14.42
N ARG A 63 -7.19 -0.45 -13.48
CA ARG A 63 -6.37 0.74 -13.26
C ARG A 63 -6.18 1.05 -11.78
N LEU A 64 -5.06 1.69 -11.48
CA LEU A 64 -4.79 2.30 -10.18
C LEU A 64 -5.51 3.66 -10.02
N GLY A 65 -5.33 4.27 -8.85
CA GLY A 65 -5.80 5.62 -8.52
C GLY A 65 -7.13 5.65 -7.78
N GLY A 66 -7.96 4.61 -7.94
CA GLY A 66 -9.28 4.54 -7.31
C GLY A 66 -10.18 5.68 -7.79
N ARG A 67 -10.52 6.60 -6.86
CA ARG A 67 -11.30 7.82 -7.15
C ARG A 67 -10.49 8.92 -7.86
N ILE A 68 -9.17 8.79 -7.95
CA ILE A 68 -8.34 9.66 -8.78
C ILE A 68 -8.27 9.02 -10.15
N HIS A 69 -8.89 9.66 -11.15
CA HIS A 69 -9.01 9.11 -12.49
C HIS A 69 -9.04 10.23 -13.52
N THR A 70 -8.14 10.15 -14.48
CA THR A 70 -8.12 11.00 -15.67
C THR A 70 -8.56 10.16 -16.86
N ASP A 71 -9.58 10.64 -17.57
CA ASP A 71 -10.03 10.11 -18.85
C ASP A 71 -9.32 10.85 -19.99
N TYR A 72 -8.80 10.11 -20.96
CA TYR A 72 -8.07 10.65 -22.11
C TYR A 72 -8.84 10.51 -23.44
N SER A 73 -10.06 9.97 -23.40
CA SER A 73 -10.86 9.67 -24.60
C SER A 73 -11.44 10.91 -25.29
N PHE A 74 -11.50 12.05 -24.60
CA PHE A 74 -12.08 13.30 -25.10
C PHE A 74 -11.13 14.12 -26.00
N GLY A 75 -9.94 13.60 -26.35
CA GLY A 75 -8.90 14.36 -27.05
C GLY A 75 -8.12 15.33 -26.16
N CYS A 76 -8.50 15.45 -24.89
CA CYS A 76 -7.78 16.12 -23.82
C CYS A 76 -7.93 15.33 -22.51
N PRO A 77 -7.00 15.46 -21.54
CA PRO A 77 -7.16 14.86 -20.22
C PRO A 77 -8.30 15.52 -19.44
N VAL A 78 -9.23 14.72 -18.95
CA VAL A 78 -10.35 15.16 -18.11
C VAL A 78 -10.33 14.37 -16.80
N ASP A 79 -10.17 15.06 -15.68
CA ASP A 79 -10.25 14.42 -14.37
C ASP A 79 -11.71 14.13 -14.00
N MET A 80 -12.04 12.85 -13.93
CA MET A 80 -13.36 12.32 -13.54
C MET A 80 -13.49 12.15 -12.01
N GLY A 81 -12.56 12.73 -11.26
CA GLY A 81 -12.38 12.50 -9.83
C GLY A 81 -11.70 13.67 -9.14
N ALA A 82 -10.62 13.41 -8.40
CA ALA A 82 -9.88 14.48 -7.73
C ALA A 82 -9.14 15.36 -8.76
N SER A 83 -9.61 16.60 -8.95
CA SER A 83 -9.02 17.55 -9.92
C SER A 83 -8.35 18.78 -9.28
N TRP A 84 -8.41 18.92 -7.95
CA TRP A 84 -7.94 20.11 -7.24
C TRP A 84 -7.02 19.76 -6.08
N LEU A 85 -5.94 20.53 -5.95
CA LEU A 85 -5.08 20.54 -4.77
C LEU A 85 -5.38 21.79 -3.95
N HIS A 86 -6.03 21.62 -2.81
CA HIS A 86 -6.29 22.72 -1.88
C HIS A 86 -5.11 22.92 -0.93
N GLY A 87 -4.84 24.17 -0.53
CA GLY A 87 -3.77 24.49 0.42
C GLY A 87 -2.39 24.09 -0.08
N VAL A 88 -1.90 24.74 -1.14
CA VAL A 88 -0.58 24.47 -1.71
C VAL A 88 0.50 25.10 -0.83
N CYS A 89 0.83 24.41 0.25
CA CYS A 89 1.84 24.77 1.25
C CYS A 89 2.51 23.49 1.79
N ASP A 90 3.60 23.63 2.54
CA ASP A 90 4.40 22.47 3.00
C ASP A 90 3.64 21.59 4.01
N GLU A 91 2.59 22.11 4.64
CA GLU A 91 1.68 21.37 5.51
C GLU A 91 0.80 20.37 4.75
N ASN A 92 0.55 20.63 3.45
CA ASN A 92 -0.12 19.66 2.60
C ASN A 92 0.90 18.63 2.11
N PRO A 93 0.80 17.35 2.52
CA PRO A 93 1.80 16.34 2.19
C PRO A 93 1.93 16.06 0.68
N LEU A 94 0.94 16.45 -0.12
CA LEU A 94 0.99 16.31 -1.57
C LEU A 94 1.84 17.39 -2.24
N ALA A 95 1.96 18.60 -1.68
CA ALA A 95 2.69 19.68 -2.34
C ALA A 95 4.20 19.37 -2.51
N PRO A 96 4.93 18.87 -1.49
CA PRO A 96 6.32 18.44 -1.67
C PRO A 96 6.44 17.22 -2.59
N LEU A 97 5.45 16.31 -2.57
CA LEU A 97 5.45 15.14 -3.45
C LEU A 97 5.31 15.55 -4.92
N ILE A 98 4.38 16.44 -5.24
CA ILE A 98 4.16 16.98 -6.58
C ILE A 98 5.40 17.67 -7.10
N ARG A 99 6.06 18.50 -6.27
CA ARG A 99 7.35 19.12 -6.60
C ARG A 99 8.43 18.09 -6.93
N ARG A 100 8.60 17.05 -6.10
CA ARG A 100 9.59 15.98 -6.35
C ARG A 100 9.30 15.18 -7.62
N LEU A 101 8.02 15.02 -7.97
CA LEU A 101 7.60 14.33 -9.18
C LEU A 101 7.68 15.21 -10.44
N GLY A 102 8.03 16.50 -10.29
CA GLY A 102 8.09 17.44 -11.41
C GLY A 102 6.73 17.74 -12.05
N LEU A 103 5.63 17.54 -11.30
CA LEU A 103 4.27 17.77 -11.80
C LEU A 103 3.95 19.27 -11.79
N THR A 104 3.40 19.77 -12.90
CA THR A 104 3.00 21.16 -13.04
C THR A 104 1.72 21.44 -12.26
N LEU A 105 1.72 22.53 -11.49
CA LEU A 105 0.53 23.06 -10.83
C LEU A 105 0.03 24.30 -11.56
N TYR A 106 -1.26 24.34 -11.83
CA TYR A 106 -1.94 25.52 -12.33
C TYR A 106 -2.75 26.13 -11.19
N ARG A 107 -2.56 27.44 -10.95
CA ARG A 107 -3.35 28.17 -9.96
C ARG A 107 -4.70 28.54 -10.57
N THR A 108 -5.77 28.14 -9.91
CA THR A 108 -7.11 28.66 -10.21
C THR A 108 -7.40 29.83 -9.28
N SER A 109 -7.68 31.00 -9.85
CA SER A 109 -8.17 32.16 -9.10
C SER A 109 -9.70 32.13 -9.07
N GLY A 110 -10.27 32.23 -7.87
CA GLY A 110 -11.72 32.40 -7.69
C GLY A 110 -12.21 33.81 -8.06
N ASP A 111 -11.30 34.77 -8.16
CA ASP A 111 -11.62 36.18 -8.45
C ASP A 111 -11.88 36.41 -9.95
N ASN A 112 -11.60 35.42 -10.80
CA ASN A 112 -11.84 35.46 -12.25
C ASN A 112 -13.01 34.56 -12.67
N SER A 113 -14.10 34.58 -11.89
CA SER A 113 -15.35 33.91 -12.25
C SER A 113 -16.30 34.90 -12.93
N VAL A 114 -16.84 34.52 -14.08
CA VAL A 114 -17.97 35.21 -14.71
C VAL A 114 -19.24 34.44 -14.35
N LEU A 115 -20.21 35.11 -13.74
CA LEU A 115 -21.52 34.54 -13.48
C LEU A 115 -22.40 34.79 -14.71
N TYR A 116 -22.97 33.72 -15.27
CA TYR A 116 -23.98 33.81 -16.31
C TYR A 116 -25.32 33.48 -15.67
N ASP A 117 -26.27 34.41 -15.74
CA ASP A 117 -27.66 34.13 -15.39
C ASP A 117 -28.36 33.42 -16.57
N HIS A 118 -29.48 32.76 -16.29
CA HIS A 118 -30.25 32.00 -17.26
C HIS A 118 -30.82 32.89 -18.39
N ASP A 119 -30.89 34.20 -18.15
CA ASP A 119 -31.52 35.19 -19.03
C ASP A 119 -30.57 35.74 -20.11
N LEU A 120 -29.27 35.43 -20.11
CA LEU A 120 -28.29 35.89 -21.12
C LEU A 120 -28.26 37.42 -21.37
N GLU A 121 -28.88 38.24 -20.53
CA GLU A 121 -28.82 39.70 -20.62
C GLU A 121 -27.63 40.24 -19.80
N ARG A 122 -26.93 41.22 -20.38
CA ARG A 122 -25.68 41.81 -19.86
C ARG A 122 -25.92 42.90 -18.83
#